data_AF-A0A401WZA4-F1
#
_entry.id   AF-A0A401WZA4-F1
#
_cell.length_a   1.000
_cell.length_b   1.000
_cell.length_c   1.000
_cell.angle_alpha   90.00
_cell.angle_beta   90.00
_cell.angle_gamma   90.00
#
_symmetry.space_group_name_H-M   'P 1'
#
loop_
_entity.id
_entity.type
_entity.pdbx_description
1 polymer ?
#
loop_
_entity_poly.entity_id
_entity_poly.type
_entity_poly.pdbx_seq_one_letter_code
_entity_poly.pdbx_strand_id
1 'polypeptide(L)'
;MARAALKMGVRDLAQSAGVSPATITRIENGHPANLSTLVNLASTLELRGVICSIDDDGCINVKLLNNSLSEMENNNIQNELNRRREEKKRNQKAREWIADRNKKYQEN
;
A
#
# COMPACT_ATOMS: atom_id res chain seq x y z
N MET A 1 5.07 -2.23 6.23
CA MET A 1 4.96 -3.31 7.25
C MET A 1 3.52 -3.42 7.71
N ALA A 2 2.83 -4.53 7.40
CA ALA A 2 1.40 -4.72 7.68
C ALA A 2 1.03 -4.65 9.18
N ARG A 3 1.88 -5.18 10.06
CA ARG A 3 1.65 -5.17 11.51
C ARG A 3 1.49 -3.77 12.12
N ALA A 4 2.08 -2.74 11.50
CA ALA A 4 1.99 -1.37 11.98
C ALA A 4 0.55 -0.85 11.88
N ALA A 5 -0.18 -1.22 10.82
CA ALA A 5 -1.59 -0.88 10.66
C ALA A 5 -2.46 -1.51 11.76
N LEU A 6 -2.05 -2.67 12.29
CA LEU A 6 -2.69 -3.38 13.38
C LEU A 6 -2.20 -2.98 14.78
N LYS A 7 -1.26 -2.01 14.87
CA LYS A 7 -0.59 -1.62 16.12
C LYS A 7 0.08 -2.81 16.85
N MET A 8 0.53 -3.81 16.11
CA MET A 8 1.20 -4.98 16.67
C MET A 8 2.71 -4.83 16.69
N GLY A 9 3.32 -5.17 17.82
CA GLY A 9 4.75 -5.36 17.95
C GLY A 9 5.21 -6.64 17.23
N VAL A 10 6.53 -6.75 17.04
CA VAL A 10 7.16 -7.95 16.44
C VAL A 10 6.83 -9.20 17.27
N ARG A 11 6.85 -9.09 18.60
CA ARG A 11 6.57 -10.20 19.53
C ARG A 11 5.11 -10.65 19.45
N ASP A 12 4.17 -9.72 19.34
CA ASP A 12 2.73 -10.03 19.25
C ASP A 12 2.41 -10.81 17.98
N LEU A 13 2.99 -10.38 16.85
CA LEU A 13 2.83 -11.08 15.58
C LEU A 13 3.49 -12.46 15.61
N ALA A 14 4.70 -12.54 16.14
CA ALA A 14 5.45 -13.79 16.27
C ALA A 14 4.67 -14.83 17.09
N GLN A 15 4.17 -14.43 18.26
CA GLN A 15 3.36 -15.27 19.13
C GLN A 15 2.09 -15.75 18.41
N SER A 16 1.41 -14.83 17.72
CA SER A 16 0.16 -15.14 17.03
C SER A 16 0.34 -16.07 15.83
N ALA A 17 1.45 -15.94 15.12
CA ALA A 17 1.78 -16.77 13.96
C ALA A 17 2.55 -18.06 14.32
N GLY A 18 2.85 -18.28 15.60
CA GLY A 18 3.58 -19.46 16.07
C GLY A 18 5.04 -19.52 15.59
N VAL A 19 5.70 -18.36 15.47
CA VAL A 19 7.09 -18.26 15.00
C VAL A 19 7.95 -17.45 15.97
N SER A 20 9.27 -17.47 15.79
CA SER A 20 10.16 -16.65 16.61
C SER A 20 10.11 -15.16 16.20
N PRO A 21 10.32 -14.20 17.12
CA PRO A 21 10.47 -12.79 16.78
C PRO A 21 11.59 -12.52 15.77
N ALA A 22 12.68 -13.30 15.82
CA ALA A 22 13.80 -13.21 14.87
C ALA A 22 13.36 -13.57 13.45
N THR A 23 12.48 -14.58 13.29
CA THR A 23 11.90 -14.94 11.99
C THR A 23 11.11 -13.78 11.41
N ILE A 24 10.30 -13.08 12.22
CA ILE A 24 9.58 -11.88 11.79
C ILE A 24 10.57 -10.82 11.30
N THR A 25 11.51 -10.38 12.14
CA THR A 25 12.49 -9.34 11.77
C THR A 25 13.24 -9.68 10.48
N ARG A 26 13.64 -10.95 10.31
CA ARG A 26 14.33 -11.42 9.11
C ARG A 26 13.46 -11.27 7.86
N ILE A 27 12.19 -11.68 7.93
CA ILE A 27 11.21 -11.51 6.84
C ILE A 27 10.96 -10.02 6.56
N GLU A 28 10.82 -9.19 7.60
CA GLU A 28 10.63 -7.75 7.43
C GLU A 28 11.82 -7.08 6.73
N ASN A 29 13.02 -7.63 6.90
CA ASN A 29 14.25 -7.24 6.22
C ASN A 29 14.41 -7.87 4.82
N GLY A 30 13.37 -8.48 4.26
CA GLY A 30 13.36 -9.01 2.89
C GLY A 30 14.08 -10.35 2.69
N HIS A 31 14.42 -11.07 3.77
CA HIS A 31 15.02 -12.39 3.65
C HIS A 31 13.95 -13.46 3.36
N PRO A 32 14.32 -14.53 2.63
CA PRO A 32 13.40 -15.61 2.32
C PRO A 32 12.96 -16.38 3.57
N ALA A 33 11.72 -16.86 3.54
CA ALA A 33 11.15 -17.72 4.57
C ALA A 33 10.41 -18.90 3.94
N ASN A 34 10.18 -19.93 4.75
CA ASN A 34 9.45 -21.12 4.32
C ASN A 34 8.01 -20.75 3.97
N LEU A 35 7.44 -21.45 2.98
CA LEU A 35 6.05 -21.24 2.55
C LEU A 35 5.07 -21.34 3.73
N SER A 36 5.24 -22.34 4.60
CA SER A 36 4.40 -22.51 5.79
C SER A 36 4.45 -21.31 6.75
N THR A 37 5.62 -20.70 6.92
CA THR A 37 5.78 -19.47 7.71
C THR A 37 5.02 -18.30 7.07
N LEU A 38 5.13 -18.13 5.75
CA LEU A 38 4.44 -17.07 5.03
C LEU A 38 2.93 -17.24 5.09
N VAL A 39 2.43 -18.47 4.92
CA VAL A 39 0.99 -18.79 5.05
C VAL A 39 0.49 -18.48 6.46
N ASN A 40 1.20 -18.92 7.51
CA ASN A 40 0.80 -18.63 8.89
C ASN A 40 0.74 -17.12 9.15
N LEU A 41 1.71 -16.35 8.65
CA LEU A 41 1.73 -14.90 8.81
C LEU A 41 0.58 -14.22 8.06
N ALA A 42 0.32 -14.63 6.82
CA ALA A 42 -0.79 -14.11 6.02
C ALA A 42 -2.12 -14.34 6.74
N SER A 43 -2.41 -15.58 7.14
CA SER A 43 -3.65 -15.90 7.86
C SER A 43 -3.76 -15.16 9.20
N THR A 44 -2.65 -15.00 9.92
CA THR A 44 -2.62 -14.27 11.20
C THR A 44 -2.96 -12.78 11.03
N LEU A 45 -2.52 -12.18 9.93
CA LEU A 45 -2.79 -10.78 9.57
C LEU A 45 -4.23 -10.63 9.06
N GLU A 46 -4.70 -11.56 8.22
CA GLU A 46 -6.07 -11.61 7.68
C GLU A 46 -7.13 -11.71 8.78
N LEU A 47 -6.94 -12.62 9.74
CA LEU A 47 -7.83 -12.75 10.89
C LEU A 47 -7.94 -11.48 11.74
N ARG A 48 -6.98 -10.56 11.62
CA ARG A 48 -6.98 -9.26 12.31
C ARG A 48 -7.44 -8.11 11.42
N GLY A 49 -7.86 -8.40 10.20
CA GLY A 49 -8.44 -7.44 9.28
C GLY A 49 -7.45 -6.80 8.31
N VAL A 50 -6.25 -7.36 8.13
CA VAL A 50 -5.37 -6.99 7.01
C VAL A 50 -5.61 -7.93 5.84
N ILE A 51 -6.08 -7.41 4.71
CA ILE A 51 -6.23 -8.17 3.47
C ILE A 51 -5.11 -7.76 2.52
N CYS A 52 -4.39 -8.75 1.98
CA CYS A 52 -3.39 -8.56 0.94
C CYS A 52 -3.91 -9.12 -0.39
N SER A 53 -3.80 -8.35 -1.47
CA SER A 53 -4.10 -8.81 -2.83
C SER A 53 -3.02 -8.36 -3.80
N ILE A 54 -2.86 -9.08 -4.90
CA ILE A 54 -2.00 -8.67 -6.01
C ILE A 54 -2.95 -8.35 -7.17
N ASP A 55 -2.82 -7.16 -7.72
CA ASP A 55 -3.64 -6.72 -8.85
C ASP A 55 -3.10 -7.31 -10.16
N ASP A 56 -3.88 -7.25 -11.23
CA ASP A 56 -3.49 -7.75 -12.56
C ASP A 56 -2.19 -7.10 -13.08
N ASP A 57 -1.89 -5.88 -12.64
CA ASP A 57 -0.66 -5.15 -12.94
C ASP A 57 0.55 -5.54 -12.05
N GLY A 58 0.40 -6.57 -11.21
CA GLY A 58 1.43 -7.02 -10.27
C GLY A 58 1.61 -6.13 -9.03
N CYS A 59 0.73 -5.15 -8.82
CA CYS A 59 0.78 -4.26 -7.66
C CYS A 59 0.27 -4.97 -6.40
N ILE A 60 1.03 -4.86 -5.30
CA ILE A 60 0.62 -5.39 -4.00
C ILE A 60 -0.28 -4.37 -3.29
N ASN A 61 -1.51 -4.77 -2.99
CA ASN A 61 -2.48 -4.00 -2.22
C ASN A 61 -2.62 -4.56 -0.81
N VAL A 62 -2.67 -3.64 0.16
CA VAL A 62 -2.88 -3.97 1.57
C VAL A 62 -4.03 -3.12 2.08
N LYS A 63 -5.12 -3.76 2.50
CA LYS A 63 -6.32 -3.11 3.03
C LYS A 63 -6.45 -3.41 4.52
N LEU A 64 -6.89 -2.42 5.29
CA LEU A 64 -7.26 -2.60 6.69
C LEU A 64 -8.79 -2.51 6.80
N LEU A 65 -9.44 -3.56 7.30
CA LEU A 65 -10.90 -3.64 7.41
C LEU A 65 -11.47 -2.82 8.56
N ASN A 66 -10.67 -2.53 9.58
CA ASN A 66 -11.14 -1.75 10.72
C ASN A 66 -11.00 -0.26 10.44
N ASN A 67 -12.01 0.31 9.77
CA ASN A 67 -12.06 1.73 9.51
C ASN A 67 -12.74 2.45 10.66
N SER A 68 -12.00 3.28 11.40
CA SER A 68 -12.56 4.12 12.46
C SER A 68 -13.24 5.39 11.93
N LEU A 69 -13.15 5.66 10.62
CA LEU A 69 -13.72 6.84 9.99
C LEU A 69 -15.18 6.65 9.63
N SER A 70 -15.97 7.70 9.79
CA SER A 70 -17.35 7.76 9.33
C SER A 70 -17.45 7.72 7.80
N GLU A 71 -18.59 7.32 7.26
CA GLU A 71 -18.86 7.34 5.81
C GLU A 71 -18.62 8.73 5.19
N MET A 72 -19.02 9.79 5.91
CA MET A 72 -18.82 11.17 5.46
C MET A 72 -17.33 11.52 5.33
N GLU A 73 -16.52 11.18 6.33
CA GLU A 73 -15.07 11.42 6.29
C GLU A 73 -14.42 10.65 5.15
N ASN A 74 -14.80 9.38 4.96
CA ASN A 74 -14.32 8.57 3.85
C ASN A 74 -14.65 9.23 2.49
N ASN A 75 -15.89 9.66 2.29
CA ASN A 75 -16.32 10.31 1.05
C ASN A 75 -15.56 11.62 0.80
N ASN A 76 -15.38 12.44 1.83
CA ASN A 76 -14.62 13.69 1.73
C ASN A 76 -13.16 13.44 1.35
N ILE A 77 -12.51 12.44 1.97
CA ILE A 77 -11.15 12.03 1.63
C ILE A 77 -11.08 11.57 0.17
N GLN A 78 -12.01 10.71 -0.27
CA GLN A 78 -12.03 10.22 -1.65
C GLN A 78 -12.20 11.35 -2.67
N ASN A 79 -13.13 12.27 -2.41
CA ASN A 79 -13.38 13.43 -3.28
C ASN A 79 -12.12 14.31 -3.40
N GLU A 80 -11.46 14.62 -2.29
CA GLU A 80 -10.25 15.43 -2.30
C GLU A 80 -9.07 14.72 -3.00
N LEU A 81 -8.91 13.41 -2.79
CA LEU A 81 -7.90 12.62 -3.50
C LEU A 81 -8.13 12.63 -5.02
N ASN A 82 -9.37 12.47 -5.46
CA ASN A 82 -9.73 12.51 -6.88
C ASN A 82 -9.43 13.88 -7.49
N ARG A 83 -9.84 14.96 -6.80
CA ARG A 83 -9.54 16.33 -7.21
C ARG A 83 -8.04 16.56 -7.41
N ARG A 84 -7.21 16.13 -6.45
CA ARG A 84 -5.75 16.25 -6.52
C ARG A 84 -5.14 15.45 -7.68
N ARG A 85 -5.66 14.25 -7.94
CA ARG A 85 -5.20 13.40 -9.07
C ARG A 85 -5.50 14.06 -10.41
N GLU A 86 -6.70 14.60 -10.58
CA GLU A 86 -7.09 15.33 -11.79
C GLU A 86 -6.26 16.59 -12.01
N GLU A 87 -6.02 17.35 -10.95
CA GLU A 87 -5.15 18.52 -11.00
C GLU A 87 -3.72 18.16 -11.44
N LYS A 88 -3.14 17.09 -10.89
CA LYS A 88 -1.84 16.59 -11.33
C LYS A 88 -1.83 16.19 -12.81
N LYS A 89 -2.86 15.48 -13.28
CA LYS A 89 -2.98 15.08 -14.70
C LYS A 89 -3.07 16.31 -15.61
N ARG A 90 -3.86 17.32 -15.24
CA ARG A 90 -3.96 18.58 -15.99
C ARG A 90 -2.62 19.31 -16.05
N ASN A 91 -1.94 19.44 -14.92
CA ASN A 91 -0.63 20.09 -14.85
C ASN A 91 0.42 19.34 -15.66
N GLN A 92 0.42 18.01 -15.62
CA GLN A 92 1.29 17.18 -16.46
C GLN A 92 1.02 17.43 -17.95
N LYS A 93 -0.24 17.35 -18.38
CA LYS A 93 -0.62 17.60 -19.78
C LYS A 93 -0.24 19.01 -20.25
N ALA A 94 -0.41 20.02 -19.40
CA ALA A 94 0.01 21.39 -19.70
C ALA A 94 1.53 21.50 -19.88
N ARG A 95 2.32 20.81 -19.05
CA ARG A 95 3.79 20.77 -19.18
C ARG A 95 4.22 20.09 -20.48
N GLU A 96 3.60 18.97 -20.82
CA GLU A 96 3.84 18.26 -22.09
C GLU A 96 3.50 19.15 -23.29
N TRP A 97 2.38 19.86 -23.25
CA TRP A 97 1.99 20.82 -24.28
C TRP A 97 2.99 21.97 -24.46
N ILE A 98 3.47 22.56 -23.35
CA ILE A 98 4.49 23.63 -23.41
C ILE A 98 5.79 23.10 -24.02
N ALA A 99 6.21 21.89 -23.64
CA ALA A 99 7.43 21.27 -24.15
C ALA A 99 7.34 21.00 -25.66
N ASP A 100 6.24 20.42 -26.12
CA ASP A 100 5.97 20.16 -27.54
C ASP A 100 5.97 21.46 -28.37
N ARG A 101 5.28 22.48 -27.86
CA ARG A 101 5.25 23.81 -28.48
C ARG A 101 6.66 24.41 -28.60
N ASN A 102 7.46 24.39 -27.53
CA ASN A 102 8.81 24.94 -27.54
C ASN A 102 9.75 24.18 -28.48
N LYS A 103 9.60 22.85 -28.59
CA LYS A 103 10.35 22.03 -29.55
C LYS A 103 10.05 22.47 -30.99
N LYS A 104 8.77 22.67 -31.33
CA LYS A 104 8.35 23.13 -32.66
C LYS A 104 8.90 24.52 -33.02
N TYR A 105 9.14 25.40 -32.04
CA TYR A 105 9.74 26.72 -32.27
C TYR A 105 11.28 26.69 -32.38
N GLN A 106 11.95 25.64 -31.91
CA GLN A 106 13.41 25.50 -32.03
C GLN A 106 13.84 24.83 -33.35
N GLU A 107 12.91 24.14 -34.02
CA GLU A 107 13.12 23.45 -35.30
C GLU A 107 12.82 24.32 -36.54
N ASN A 108 12.29 25.53 -36.35
CA ASN A 108 12.04 26.56 -37.37
C ASN A 108 12.99 27.75 -37.20
#